data_AF-A0A438E915-F1
#
_entry.id   AF-A0A438E915-F1
#
_cell.length_a   1.000
_cell.length_b   1.000
_cell.length_c   1.000
_cell.angle_alpha   90.00
_cell.angle_beta   90.00
_cell.angle_gamma   90.00
#
_symmetry.space_group_name_H-M   'P 1'
#
loop_
_entity.id
_entity.type
_entity.pdbx_description
1 polymer ?
#
loop_
_entity_poly.entity_id
_entity_poly.type
_entity_poly.pdbx_seq_one_letter_code
_entity_poly.pdbx_strand_id
1 'polypeptide(L)'
;MNQTTINDAYKKEARERACMLITRWMYGAAIPFNVVTNLSFQSMIEAIGQYGVGMKGPTFHEVRVTNLKKELALTKDLMKDHMVEWGKNGCSIMSDEWTDKKERTLVNFLVNCSKGTLFMQSIDASSMIKTGEKMFELLDKWVEQVGEENVIQVITDNHSSYVIAGRLLELKRPHLYWTPCAAHCLDLMLEDIGKLPNIKRTLERAISLNGYIYNRSGLLNMMRQFTGQRELLRPAKTPFATTFITFS
;
A
#
# COMPACT_ATOMS: atom_id res chain seq x y z
N MET A 1 3.15 -48.94 10.43
CA MET A 1 4.36 -48.36 11.07
C MET A 1 5.35 -48.13 9.92
N ASN A 2 5.38 -46.92 9.35
CA ASN A 2 6.22 -46.66 8.18
C ASN A 2 7.67 -46.47 8.63
N GLN A 3 8.55 -47.33 8.12
CA GLN A 3 9.97 -47.37 8.46
C GLN A 3 10.67 -46.16 7.78
N THR A 4 11.13 -45.20 8.58
CA THR A 4 11.88 -44.03 8.10
C THR A 4 13.22 -44.49 7.53
N THR A 5 13.53 -44.17 6.28
CA THR A 5 14.82 -44.55 5.67
C THR A 5 15.96 -43.64 6.17
N ILE A 6 17.20 -44.11 6.13
CA ILE A 6 18.41 -43.32 6.50
C ILE A 6 18.47 -41.99 5.71
N ASN A 7 18.02 -42.01 4.45
CA ASN A 7 17.94 -40.82 3.61
C ASN A 7 16.93 -39.79 4.14
N ASP A 8 15.79 -40.25 4.66
CA ASP A 8 14.77 -39.36 5.24
C ASP A 8 15.25 -38.71 6.54
N ALA A 9 15.99 -39.47 7.37
CA ALA A 9 16.62 -38.94 8.58
C ALA A 9 17.66 -37.86 8.25
N TYR A 10 18.54 -38.12 7.26
CA TYR A 10 19.53 -37.15 6.81
C TYR A 10 18.90 -35.87 6.24
N LYS A 11 17.86 -36.02 5.40
CA LYS A 11 17.12 -34.88 4.85
C LYS A 11 16.43 -34.06 5.93
N LYS A 12 15.92 -34.71 6.98
CA LYS A 12 15.31 -34.04 8.14
C LYS A 12 16.33 -33.18 8.89
N GLU A 13 17.51 -33.73 9.20
CA GLU A 13 18.59 -32.99 9.87
C GLU A 13 19.16 -31.85 9.01
N ALA A 14 19.30 -32.07 7.69
CA ALA A 14 19.74 -31.02 6.77
C ALA A 14 18.73 -29.87 6.70
N ARG A 15 17.43 -30.19 6.63
CA ARG A 15 16.35 -29.21 6.67
C ARG A 15 16.35 -28.44 7.99
N GLU A 16 16.47 -29.12 9.12
CA GLU A 16 16.47 -28.47 10.44
C GLU A 16 17.61 -27.45 10.56
N ARG A 17 18.82 -27.82 10.13
CA ARG A 17 19.97 -26.89 10.07
C ARG A 17 19.71 -25.70 9.15
N ALA A 18 19.18 -25.92 7.95
CA ALA A 18 18.85 -24.85 7.02
C ALA A 18 17.80 -23.89 7.60
N CYS A 19 16.71 -24.41 8.16
CA CYS A 19 15.68 -23.62 8.82
C CYS A 19 16.26 -22.80 9.98
N MET A 20 17.11 -23.39 10.83
CA MET A 20 17.73 -22.68 11.95
C MET A 20 18.62 -21.52 11.48
N LEU A 21 19.38 -21.70 10.39
CA LEU A 21 20.21 -20.64 9.82
C LEU A 21 19.38 -19.51 9.18
N ILE A 22 18.31 -19.84 8.46
CA ILE A 22 17.35 -18.86 7.93
C ILE A 22 16.77 -18.04 9.08
N THR A 23 16.26 -18.71 10.12
CA THR A 23 15.67 -18.05 11.28
C THR A 23 16.67 -17.15 12.00
N ARG A 24 17.93 -17.60 12.16
CA ARG A 24 18.98 -16.78 12.76
C ARG A 24 19.31 -15.54 11.92
N TRP A 25 19.35 -15.67 10.59
CA TRP A 25 19.51 -14.53 9.68
C TRP A 25 18.34 -13.54 9.81
N MET A 26 17.10 -14.04 9.86
CA MET A 26 15.91 -13.21 10.05
C MET A 26 15.97 -12.43 11.37
N TYR A 27 16.36 -13.08 12.47
CA TYR A 27 16.52 -12.40 13.76
C TYR A 27 17.60 -11.33 13.71
N GLY A 28 18.77 -11.64 13.14
CA GLY A 28 19.88 -10.69 13.02
C GLY A 28 19.57 -9.48 12.12
N ALA A 29 18.74 -9.66 11.10
CA ALA A 29 18.33 -8.61 10.16
C ALA A 29 16.96 -7.98 10.48
N ALA A 30 16.35 -8.34 11.63
CA ALA A 30 15.01 -7.88 12.04
C ALA A 30 13.92 -8.08 10.97
N ILE A 31 13.98 -9.20 10.26
CA ILE A 31 13.01 -9.54 9.22
C ILE A 31 11.70 -10.05 9.87
N PRO A 32 10.53 -9.47 9.51
CA PRO A 32 9.24 -9.95 10.01
C PRO A 32 9.01 -11.45 9.71
N PHE A 33 8.48 -12.21 10.67
CA PHE A 33 8.39 -13.67 10.52
C PHE A 33 7.38 -14.10 9.45
N ASN A 34 6.38 -13.27 9.16
CA ASN A 34 5.39 -13.54 8.13
C ASN A 34 5.98 -13.54 6.71
N VAL A 35 7.20 -13.05 6.46
CA VAL A 35 7.75 -13.08 5.08
C VAL A 35 7.92 -14.49 4.52
N VAL A 36 8.01 -15.52 5.38
CA VAL A 36 8.13 -16.92 4.95
C VAL A 36 6.84 -17.46 4.32
N THR A 37 5.71 -16.77 4.50
CA THR A 37 4.43 -17.14 3.89
C THR A 37 4.28 -16.58 2.47
N ASN A 38 5.21 -15.73 2.01
CA ASN A 38 5.20 -15.23 0.63
C ASN A 38 5.54 -16.36 -0.34
N LEU A 39 4.80 -16.47 -1.44
CA LEU A 39 5.05 -17.49 -2.46
C LEU A 39 6.48 -17.42 -3.03
N SER A 40 7.02 -16.21 -3.16
CA SER A 40 8.40 -15.98 -3.61
C SER A 40 9.47 -16.54 -2.68
N PHE A 41 9.17 -16.73 -1.40
CA PHE A 41 10.11 -17.34 -0.45
C PHE A 41 10.38 -18.79 -0.84
N GLN A 42 9.34 -19.57 -1.16
CA GLN A 42 9.48 -20.95 -1.59
C GLN A 42 10.27 -21.04 -2.91
N SER A 43 9.98 -20.15 -3.88
CA SER A 43 10.71 -20.09 -5.15
C SER A 43 12.20 -19.77 -4.95
N MET A 44 12.54 -18.90 -3.99
CA MET A 44 13.92 -18.62 -3.62
C MET A 44 14.62 -19.86 -3.05
N ILE A 45 13.96 -20.59 -2.13
CA ILE A 45 14.52 -21.82 -1.55
C ILE A 45 14.76 -22.88 -2.63
N GLU A 46 13.83 -23.05 -3.56
CA GLU A 46 13.96 -23.98 -4.69
C GLU A 46 15.12 -23.60 -5.60
N ALA A 47 15.26 -22.31 -5.96
CA ALA A 47 16.36 -21.84 -6.78
C ALA A 47 17.73 -22.06 -6.11
N ILE A 48 17.85 -21.81 -4.80
CA ILE A 48 19.06 -22.09 -4.04
C ILE A 48 19.36 -23.59 -4.01
N GLY A 49 18.34 -24.42 -3.78
CA GLY A 49 18.47 -25.87 -3.76
C GLY A 49 18.88 -26.46 -5.11
N GLN A 50 18.34 -25.93 -6.21
CA GLN A 50 18.68 -26.31 -7.58
C GLN A 50 20.12 -25.92 -7.94
N TYR A 51 20.62 -24.78 -7.46
CA TYR A 51 22.01 -24.40 -7.65
C TYR A 51 22.97 -25.36 -6.92
N GLY A 52 22.65 -25.71 -5.67
CA GLY A 52 23.42 -26.65 -4.86
C GLY A 52 24.58 -26.01 -4.07
N VAL A 53 25.49 -26.86 -3.59
CA VAL A 53 26.60 -26.47 -2.69
C VAL A 53 27.54 -25.48 -3.39
N GLY A 54 27.91 -24.40 -2.68
CA GLY A 54 28.84 -23.39 -3.20
C GLY A 54 28.17 -22.15 -3.79
N MET A 55 26.84 -22.06 -3.77
CA MET A 55 26.11 -20.83 -4.09
C MET A 55 26.58 -19.69 -3.19
N LYS A 56 26.98 -18.57 -3.79
CA LYS A 56 27.25 -17.33 -3.07
C LYS A 56 26.01 -16.47 -3.11
N GLY A 57 25.58 -15.96 -1.95
CA GLY A 57 24.48 -15.00 -1.88
C GLY A 57 24.76 -13.75 -2.71
N PRO A 58 23.72 -13.03 -3.15
CA PRO A 58 23.88 -11.82 -3.94
C PRO A 58 24.58 -10.73 -3.12
N THR A 59 25.45 -9.98 -3.78
CA THR A 59 26.13 -8.81 -3.21
C THR A 59 25.19 -7.62 -3.09
N PHE A 60 25.55 -6.66 -2.24
CA PHE A 60 24.81 -5.40 -2.09
C PHE A 60 24.59 -4.68 -3.43
N HIS A 61 25.61 -4.66 -4.29
CA HIS A 61 25.54 -4.02 -5.60
C HIS A 61 24.60 -4.78 -6.55
N GLU A 62 24.66 -6.12 -6.56
CA GLU A 62 23.75 -6.93 -7.38
C GLU A 62 22.29 -6.70 -6.98
N VAL A 63 21.98 -6.64 -5.69
CA VAL A 63 20.60 -6.37 -5.23
C VAL A 63 20.16 -4.95 -5.61
N ARG A 64 20.95 -3.93 -5.26
CA ARG A 64 20.55 -2.51 -5.42
C ARG A 64 20.52 -2.04 -6.87
N VAL A 65 21.36 -2.61 -7.74
CA VAL A 65 21.56 -2.09 -9.10
C VAL A 65 21.19 -3.13 -10.16
N THR A 66 21.92 -4.25 -10.22
CA THR A 66 21.80 -5.19 -11.33
C THR A 66 20.43 -5.87 -11.35
N ASN A 67 20.02 -6.46 -10.23
CA ASN A 67 18.77 -7.19 -10.11
C ASN A 67 17.58 -6.23 -10.06
N LEU A 68 17.70 -5.08 -9.39
CA LEU A 68 16.65 -4.05 -9.43
C LEU A 68 16.33 -3.59 -10.85
N LYS A 69 17.34 -3.40 -11.72
CA LYS A 69 17.11 -3.06 -13.13
C LYS A 69 16.40 -4.18 -13.90
N LYS A 70 16.73 -5.44 -13.61
CA LYS A 70 16.07 -6.61 -14.21
C LYS A 70 14.60 -6.71 -13.77
N GLU A 71 14.33 -6.56 -12.48
CA GLU A 71 12.96 -6.52 -11.94
C GLU A 71 12.16 -5.35 -12.52
N LEU A 72 12.78 -4.17 -12.66
CA LEU A 72 12.12 -3.04 -13.30
C LEU A 72 11.78 -3.32 -14.77
N ALA A 73 12.69 -3.97 -15.51
CA ALA A 73 12.43 -4.37 -16.89
C ALA A 73 11.31 -5.41 -16.99
N LEU A 74 11.29 -6.39 -16.10
CA LEU A 74 10.22 -7.40 -16.01
C LEU A 74 8.87 -6.74 -15.70
N THR A 75 8.82 -5.86 -14.69
CA THR A 75 7.60 -5.11 -14.36
C THR A 75 7.11 -4.29 -15.55
N LYS A 76 8.00 -3.59 -16.27
CA LYS A 76 7.62 -2.85 -17.49
C LYS A 76 7.08 -3.75 -18.59
N ASP A 77 7.59 -4.97 -18.71
CA ASP A 77 7.09 -5.95 -19.67
C ASP A 77 5.67 -6.41 -19.31
N LEU A 78 5.44 -6.74 -18.04
CA LEU A 78 4.12 -7.08 -17.50
C LEU A 78 3.10 -5.93 -17.64
N MET A 79 3.56 -4.67 -17.62
CA MET A 79 2.70 -3.51 -17.83
C MET A 79 2.20 -3.36 -19.27
N LYS A 80 2.86 -3.96 -20.27
CA LYS A 80 2.47 -3.80 -21.69
C LYS A 80 1.05 -4.27 -21.96
N ASP A 81 0.63 -5.36 -21.33
CA ASP A 81 -0.72 -5.90 -21.49
C ASP A 81 -1.79 -4.91 -20.98
N HIS A 82 -1.49 -4.16 -19.91
CA HIS A 82 -2.35 -3.07 -19.45
C HIS A 82 -2.36 -1.91 -20.43
N MET A 83 -1.20 -1.51 -20.97
CA MET A 83 -1.12 -0.41 -21.94
C MET A 83 -1.92 -0.70 -23.22
N VAL A 84 -1.91 -1.94 -23.69
CA VAL A 84 -2.75 -2.39 -24.81
C VAL A 84 -4.25 -2.29 -24.46
N GLU A 85 -4.61 -2.62 -23.22
CA GLU A 85 -5.99 -2.48 -22.74
C GLU A 85 -6.43 -1.02 -22.66
N TRP A 86 -5.54 -0.11 -22.23
CA TRP A 86 -5.80 1.32 -22.17
C TRP A 86 -6.18 1.88 -23.55
N GLY A 87 -5.50 1.44 -24.61
CA GLY A 87 -5.83 1.85 -25.98
C GLY A 87 -7.16 1.30 -26.53
N LYS A 88 -7.68 0.21 -25.95
CA LYS A 88 -8.94 -0.41 -26.41
C LYS A 88 -10.17 0.16 -25.68
N ASN A 89 -10.06 0.25 -24.36
CA ASN A 89 -11.21 0.52 -23.48
C ASN A 89 -10.99 1.76 -22.61
N GLY A 90 -9.86 2.43 -22.76
CA GLY A 90 -9.44 3.53 -21.90
C GLY A 90 -8.99 3.09 -20.51
N CYS A 91 -8.59 4.08 -19.72
CA CYS A 91 -8.17 3.92 -18.34
C CYS A 91 -8.50 5.15 -17.48
N SER A 92 -8.44 4.96 -16.16
CA SER A 92 -8.58 6.03 -15.18
C SER A 92 -7.24 6.28 -14.49
N ILE A 93 -6.77 7.52 -14.51
CA ILE A 93 -5.62 7.94 -13.70
C ILE A 93 -6.12 8.24 -12.29
N MET A 94 -5.41 7.74 -11.28
CA MET A 94 -5.69 8.02 -9.88
C MET A 94 -4.48 8.69 -9.25
N SER A 95 -4.72 9.78 -8.53
CA SER A 95 -3.71 10.48 -7.74
C SER A 95 -4.13 10.52 -6.28
N ASP A 96 -3.25 10.07 -5.39
CA ASP A 96 -3.47 10.09 -3.94
C ASP A 96 -2.31 10.79 -3.24
N GLU A 97 -2.63 11.82 -2.48
CA GLU A 97 -1.66 12.56 -1.67
C GLU A 97 -1.71 12.09 -0.23
N TRP A 98 -0.53 11.77 0.31
CA TRP A 98 -0.40 11.55 1.74
C TRP A 98 0.76 12.36 2.30
N THR A 99 0.55 12.92 3.49
CA THR A 99 1.58 13.64 4.24
C THR A 99 1.95 12.85 5.48
N ASP A 100 3.25 12.57 5.63
CA ASP A 100 3.76 11.85 6.79
C ASP A 100 3.88 12.75 8.04
N LYS A 101 4.18 12.14 9.20
CA LYS A 101 4.34 12.89 10.47
C LYS A 101 5.53 13.86 10.48
N LYS A 102 6.44 13.75 9.51
CA LYS A 102 7.60 14.63 9.32
C LYS A 102 7.33 15.67 8.24
N GLU A 103 6.05 15.89 7.90
CA GLU A 103 5.58 16.84 6.89
C GLU A 103 6.08 16.54 5.47
N ARG A 104 6.54 15.31 5.21
CA ARG A 104 6.86 14.90 3.85
C ARG A 104 5.58 14.56 3.11
N THR A 105 5.34 15.25 2.01
CA THR A 105 4.17 15.03 1.16
C THR A 105 4.58 14.15 -0.01
N LEU A 106 3.93 13.00 -0.18
CA LEU A 106 4.11 12.14 -1.35
C LEU A 106 2.80 12.08 -2.14
N VAL A 107 2.91 12.21 -3.46
CA VAL A 107 1.80 12.03 -4.39
C VAL A 107 2.02 10.76 -5.19
N ASN A 108 1.10 9.81 -5.06
CA ASN A 108 1.14 8.53 -5.76
C ASN A 108 0.27 8.58 -7.01
N PHE A 109 0.82 8.11 -8.12
CA PHE A 109 0.12 7.98 -9.39
C PHE A 109 -0.13 6.52 -9.70
N LEU A 110 -1.39 6.20 -9.96
CA LEU A 110 -1.83 4.89 -10.38
C LEU A 110 -2.67 5.00 -11.65
N VAL A 111 -2.68 3.94 -12.45
CA VAL A 111 -3.57 3.83 -13.61
C VAL A 111 -4.39 2.56 -13.47
N ASN A 112 -5.71 2.70 -13.50
CA ASN A 112 -6.65 1.60 -13.40
C ASN A 112 -7.33 1.32 -14.75
N CYS A 113 -7.51 0.04 -15.05
CA CYS A 113 -8.23 -0.44 -16.23
C CYS A 113 -8.90 -1.80 -15.89
N SER A 114 -9.55 -2.43 -16.87
CA SER A 114 -10.23 -3.71 -16.68
C SER A 114 -9.30 -4.85 -16.20
N LYS A 115 -8.00 -4.75 -16.48
CA LYS A 115 -6.96 -5.70 -16.04
C LYS A 115 -6.50 -5.46 -14.60
N GLY A 116 -6.89 -4.35 -13.99
CA GLY A 116 -6.51 -3.93 -12.64
C GLY A 116 -5.70 -2.64 -12.62
N THR A 117 -5.16 -2.37 -11.43
CA THR A 117 -4.44 -1.12 -11.11
C THR A 117 -2.93 -1.31 -11.18
N LEU A 118 -2.26 -0.40 -11.88
CA LEU A 118 -0.81 -0.29 -11.91
C LEU A 118 -0.35 0.93 -11.13
N PHE A 119 0.65 0.74 -10.27
CA PHE A 119 1.40 1.84 -9.69
C PHE A 119 2.39 2.36 -10.73
N MET A 120 2.34 3.66 -11.00
CA MET A 120 3.22 4.30 -11.98
C MET A 120 4.43 4.92 -11.30
N GLN A 121 4.18 5.78 -10.31
CA GLN A 121 5.23 6.52 -9.62
C GLN A 121 4.72 7.12 -8.32
N SER A 122 5.66 7.40 -7.40
CA SER A 122 5.45 8.28 -6.25
C SER A 122 6.39 9.46 -6.37
N ILE A 123 5.87 10.68 -6.14
CA ILE A 123 6.60 11.93 -6.27
C ILE A 123 6.67 12.59 -4.90
N ASP A 124 7.87 13.03 -4.51
CA ASP A 124 8.04 13.87 -3.34
C ASP A 124 7.60 15.30 -3.67
N ALA A 125 6.45 15.68 -3.13
CA ALA A 125 5.81 16.98 -3.30
C ALA A 125 5.99 17.87 -2.06
N SER A 126 6.91 17.53 -1.14
CA SER A 126 7.13 18.30 0.10
C SER A 126 7.53 19.75 -0.16
N SER A 127 8.24 20.01 -1.26
CA SER A 127 8.66 21.36 -1.69
C SER A 127 7.70 22.02 -2.67
N MET A 128 6.64 21.32 -3.11
CA MET A 128 5.67 21.86 -4.04
C MET A 128 4.72 22.81 -3.30
N ILE A 129 4.56 24.01 -3.83
CA ILE A 129 3.48 24.89 -3.40
C ILE A 129 2.17 24.22 -3.83
N LYS A 130 1.28 23.92 -2.90
CA LYS A 130 0.02 23.22 -3.14
C LYS A 130 -1.04 24.13 -3.79
N THR A 131 -0.72 24.74 -4.92
CA THR A 131 -1.69 25.52 -5.71
C THR A 131 -2.40 24.64 -6.73
N GLY A 132 -3.59 25.05 -7.16
CA GLY A 132 -4.34 24.32 -8.18
C GLY A 132 -3.61 24.23 -9.52
N GLU A 133 -2.83 25.24 -9.88
CA GLU A 133 -2.08 25.29 -11.14
C GLU A 133 -0.92 24.29 -11.16
N LYS A 134 -0.15 24.20 -10.06
CA LYS A 134 0.94 23.21 -9.97
C LYS A 134 0.43 21.78 -9.95
N MET A 135 -0.71 21.56 -9.29
CA MET A 135 -1.37 20.26 -9.34
C MET A 135 -1.92 19.95 -10.73
N PHE A 136 -2.47 20.95 -11.42
CA PHE A 136 -2.88 20.83 -12.81
C PHE A 136 -1.71 20.41 -13.69
N GLU A 137 -0.58 21.13 -13.68
CA GLU A 137 0.62 20.77 -14.46
C GLU A 137 1.07 19.33 -14.22
N LEU A 138 0.99 18.88 -12.96
CA LEU A 138 1.38 17.53 -12.59
C LEU A 138 0.41 16.48 -13.17
N LEU A 139 -0.90 16.67 -12.98
CA LEU A 139 -1.92 15.75 -13.53
C LEU A 139 -1.89 15.77 -15.07
N ASP A 140 -1.71 16.95 -15.66
CA ASP A 140 -1.61 17.20 -17.10
C ASP A 140 -0.48 16.39 -17.73
N LYS A 141 0.71 16.44 -17.12
CA LYS A 141 1.86 15.63 -17.54
C LYS A 141 1.58 14.13 -17.46
N TRP A 142 0.82 13.68 -16.47
CA TRP A 142 0.47 12.26 -16.35
C TRP A 142 -0.52 11.81 -17.41
N VAL A 143 -1.51 12.65 -17.75
CA VAL A 143 -2.41 12.40 -18.89
C VAL A 143 -1.59 12.25 -20.18
N GLU A 144 -0.62 13.15 -20.42
CA GLU A 144 0.27 13.06 -21.58
C GLU A 144 1.14 11.79 -21.59
N GLN A 145 1.67 11.38 -20.43
CA GLN A 145 2.49 10.17 -20.32
C GLN A 145 1.72 8.87 -20.57
N VAL A 146 0.44 8.82 -20.19
CA VAL A 146 -0.45 7.68 -20.42
C VAL A 146 -1.00 7.66 -21.86
N GLY A 147 -1.01 8.83 -22.52
CA GLY A 147 -1.64 9.04 -23.81
C GLY A 147 -3.07 9.54 -23.61
N GLU A 148 -3.32 10.78 -24.02
CA GLU A 148 -4.57 11.50 -23.78
C GLU A 148 -5.80 10.77 -24.34
N GLU A 149 -5.64 10.09 -25.47
CA GLU A 149 -6.66 9.27 -26.12
C GLU A 149 -7.04 8.03 -25.30
N ASN A 150 -6.16 7.58 -24.40
CA ASN A 150 -6.36 6.42 -23.56
C ASN A 150 -6.99 6.79 -22.21
N VAL A 151 -7.03 8.07 -21.84
CA VAL A 151 -7.51 8.51 -20.54
C VAL A 151 -8.96 8.95 -20.62
N ILE A 152 -9.83 8.24 -19.91
CA ILE A 152 -11.25 8.57 -19.81
C ILE A 152 -11.52 9.44 -18.58
N GLN A 153 -10.77 9.20 -17.49
CA GLN A 153 -11.06 9.79 -16.20
C GLN A 153 -9.80 10.08 -15.39
N VAL A 154 -9.83 11.18 -14.64
CA VAL A 154 -8.84 11.47 -13.59
C VAL A 154 -9.54 11.52 -12.23
N ILE A 155 -9.04 10.74 -11.27
CA ILE A 155 -9.58 10.61 -9.92
C ILE A 155 -8.55 11.13 -8.92
N THR A 156 -8.93 12.07 -8.08
CA THR A 156 -8.03 12.66 -7.08
C THR A 156 -8.73 12.85 -5.75
N ASP A 157 -8.02 13.28 -4.71
CA ASP A 157 -8.68 13.74 -3.49
C ASP A 157 -9.59 14.97 -3.76
N ASN A 158 -10.40 15.33 -2.75
CA ASN A 158 -11.34 16.46 -2.81
C ASN A 158 -10.76 17.73 -2.17
N HIS A 159 -9.44 17.80 -1.98
CA HIS A 159 -8.79 19.00 -1.49
C HIS A 159 -8.89 20.12 -2.54
N SER A 160 -8.99 21.38 -2.10
CA SER A 160 -9.31 22.53 -2.96
C SER A 160 -8.37 22.67 -4.16
N SER A 161 -7.07 22.39 -3.97
CA SER A 161 -6.07 22.39 -5.04
C SER A 161 -6.37 21.37 -6.14
N TYR A 162 -6.81 20.16 -5.77
CA TYR A 162 -7.15 19.11 -6.72
C TYR A 162 -8.47 19.36 -7.42
N VAL A 163 -9.45 19.96 -6.73
CA VAL A 163 -10.70 20.39 -7.38
C VAL A 163 -10.40 21.39 -8.49
N ILE A 164 -9.59 22.42 -8.22
CA ILE A 164 -9.18 23.41 -9.23
C ILE A 164 -8.43 22.71 -10.38
N ALA A 165 -7.46 21.85 -10.06
CA ALA A 165 -6.68 21.14 -11.06
C ALA A 165 -7.55 20.24 -11.96
N GLY A 166 -8.49 19.51 -11.36
CA GLY A 166 -9.45 18.69 -12.06
C GLY A 166 -10.34 19.48 -13.00
N ARG A 167 -10.85 20.65 -12.57
CA ARG A 167 -11.63 21.54 -13.44
C ARG A 167 -10.81 22.09 -14.60
N LEU A 168 -9.55 22.47 -14.36
CA LEU A 168 -8.66 22.91 -15.42
C LEU A 168 -8.36 21.79 -16.44
N LEU A 169 -8.25 20.54 -15.98
CA LEU A 169 -8.12 19.37 -16.86
C LEU A 169 -9.35 19.19 -17.76
N GLU A 170 -10.56 19.24 -17.19
CA GLU A 170 -11.81 19.15 -17.96
C GLU A 170 -11.94 20.28 -18.99
N LEU A 171 -11.50 21.49 -18.64
CA LEU A 171 -11.48 22.63 -19.57
C LEU A 171 -10.47 22.44 -20.70
N LYS A 172 -9.28 21.91 -20.42
CA LYS A 172 -8.25 21.64 -21.43
C LYS A 172 -8.64 20.47 -22.33
N ARG A 173 -9.32 19.45 -21.79
CA ARG A 173 -9.61 18.17 -22.45
C ARG A 173 -11.07 17.78 -22.28
N PRO A 174 -11.97 18.20 -23.19
CA PRO A 174 -13.40 17.96 -23.05
C PRO A 174 -13.84 16.49 -23.12
N HIS A 175 -12.99 15.57 -23.60
CA HIS A 175 -13.29 14.14 -23.70
C HIS A 175 -13.01 13.35 -22.41
N LEU A 176 -12.25 13.93 -21.47
CA LEU A 176 -12.02 13.33 -20.16
C LEU A 176 -12.84 14.07 -19.11
N TYR A 177 -13.11 13.38 -18.00
CA TYR A 177 -13.77 13.98 -16.85
C TYR A 177 -12.96 13.77 -15.57
N TRP A 178 -13.08 14.71 -14.65
CA TRP A 178 -12.48 14.63 -13.33
C TRP A 178 -13.54 14.25 -12.29
N THR A 179 -13.16 13.38 -11.36
CA THR A 179 -14.02 13.01 -10.24
C THR A 179 -13.26 13.01 -8.92
N PRO A 180 -13.88 13.48 -7.82
CA PRO A 180 -13.29 13.32 -6.50
C PRO A 180 -13.29 11.84 -6.08
N CYS A 181 -12.32 11.47 -5.27
CA CYS A 181 -12.14 10.12 -4.75
C CYS A 181 -13.32 9.74 -3.86
N ALA A 182 -14.03 8.66 -4.21
CA ALA A 182 -15.19 8.18 -3.48
C ALA A 182 -14.87 7.88 -2.01
N ALA A 183 -13.72 7.27 -1.72
CA ALA A 183 -13.31 6.97 -0.34
C ALA A 183 -13.15 8.24 0.49
N HIS A 184 -12.58 9.29 -0.10
CA HIS A 184 -12.43 10.58 0.57
C HIS A 184 -13.77 11.33 0.69
N CYS A 185 -14.66 11.24 -0.31
CA CYS A 185 -16.02 11.76 -0.18
C CYS A 185 -16.78 11.10 0.96
N LEU A 186 -16.70 9.76 1.09
CA LEU A 186 -17.30 9.04 2.21
C LEU A 186 -16.68 9.46 3.55
N ASP A 187 -15.38 9.72 3.58
CA ASP A 187 -14.72 10.22 4.78
C ASP A 187 -15.29 11.57 5.24
N LEU A 188 -15.45 12.52 4.30
CA LEU A 188 -16.03 13.84 4.58
C LEU A 188 -17.50 13.73 5.01
N MET A 189 -18.29 12.85 4.38
CA MET A 189 -19.66 12.58 4.80
C MET A 189 -19.72 12.05 6.24
N LEU A 190 -18.82 11.12 6.58
CA LEU A 190 -18.68 10.59 7.94
C LEU A 190 -18.24 11.68 8.91
N GLU A 191 -17.33 12.57 8.51
CA GLU A 191 -16.93 13.74 9.29
C GLU A 191 -18.13 14.62 9.67
N ASP A 192 -18.97 14.94 8.69
CA ASP A 192 -20.15 15.77 8.90
C ASP A 192 -21.21 15.08 9.76
N ILE A 193 -21.42 13.77 9.57
CA ILE A 193 -22.24 12.95 10.47
C ILE A 193 -21.67 12.97 11.90
N GLY A 194 -20.36 12.85 12.04
CA GLY A 194 -19.66 12.89 13.31
C GLY A 194 -19.81 14.22 14.06
N LYS A 195 -20.08 15.33 13.35
CA LYS A 195 -20.36 16.65 13.95
C LYS A 195 -21.74 16.76 14.59
N LEU A 196 -22.68 15.85 14.29
CA LEU A 196 -24.02 15.86 14.88
C LEU A 196 -23.94 15.70 16.42
N PRO A 197 -24.64 16.52 17.23
CA PRO A 197 -24.40 16.60 18.68
C PRO A 197 -24.44 15.26 19.43
N ASN A 198 -25.39 14.39 19.09
CA ASN A 198 -25.53 13.07 19.72
C ASN A 198 -24.41 12.12 19.31
N ILE A 199 -23.99 12.17 18.04
CA ILE A 199 -22.92 11.32 17.49
C ILE A 199 -21.58 11.80 18.03
N LYS A 200 -21.31 13.11 17.97
CA LYS A 200 -20.11 13.74 18.55
C LYS A 200 -19.89 13.34 20.01
N ARG A 201 -20.93 13.48 20.85
CA ARG A 201 -20.85 13.09 22.27
C ARG A 201 -20.54 11.61 22.45
N THR A 202 -21.10 10.76 21.59
CA THR A 202 -20.88 9.30 21.64
C THR A 202 -19.46 8.95 21.20
N LEU A 203 -18.97 9.56 20.12
CA LEU A 203 -17.59 9.44 19.63
C LEU A 203 -16.59 9.86 20.71
N GLU A 204 -16.76 11.03 21.33
CA GLU A 204 -15.88 11.54 22.39
C GLU A 204 -15.80 10.57 23.58
N ARG A 205 -16.93 10.01 24.01
CA ARG A 205 -16.97 9.00 25.09
C ARG A 205 -16.26 7.71 24.70
N ALA A 206 -16.48 7.22 23.49
CA ALA A 206 -15.84 5.99 23.01
C ALA A 206 -14.32 6.15 22.86
N ILE A 207 -13.86 7.27 22.30
CA ILE A 207 -12.43 7.61 22.19
C ILE A 207 -11.81 7.70 23.59
N SER A 208 -12.48 8.35 24.54
CA SER A 208 -12.02 8.47 25.93
C SER A 208 -11.91 7.09 26.61
N LEU A 209 -12.93 6.24 26.46
CA LEU A 209 -12.92 4.88 26.99
C LEU A 209 -11.80 4.03 26.37
N ASN A 210 -11.63 4.11 25.05
CA ASN A 210 -10.56 3.40 24.33
C ASN A 210 -9.18 3.84 24.86
N GLY A 211 -8.96 5.15 24.97
CA GLY A 211 -7.75 5.71 25.58
C GLY A 211 -7.53 5.22 27.02
N TYR A 212 -8.58 5.17 27.83
CA TYR A 212 -8.51 4.70 29.21
C TYR A 212 -8.08 3.23 29.33
N ILE A 213 -8.61 2.35 28.48
CA ILE A 213 -8.25 0.93 28.44
C ILE A 213 -6.79 0.77 28.01
N TYR A 214 -6.39 1.40 26.90
CA TYR A 214 -5.05 1.19 26.34
C TYR A 214 -3.92 1.87 27.11
N ASN A 215 -4.22 2.92 27.88
CA ASN A 215 -3.23 3.57 28.74
C ASN A 215 -3.00 2.80 30.07
N ARG A 216 -3.78 1.75 30.34
CA ARG A 216 -3.68 0.96 31.57
C ARG A 216 -3.44 -0.51 31.23
N SER A 217 -2.19 -0.96 31.39
CA SER A 217 -1.78 -2.34 31.06
C SER A 217 -2.66 -3.42 31.70
N GLY A 218 -3.07 -3.23 32.97
CA GLY A 218 -3.98 -4.15 33.65
C GLY A 218 -5.37 -4.27 32.98
N LEU A 219 -5.96 -3.14 32.58
CA LEU A 219 -7.25 -3.13 31.89
C LEU A 219 -7.15 -3.64 30.45
N LEU A 220 -6.07 -3.30 29.75
CA LEU A 220 -5.80 -3.84 28.42
C LEU A 220 -5.67 -5.36 28.45
N ASN A 221 -4.91 -5.89 29.41
CA ASN A 221 -4.74 -7.34 29.57
C ASN A 221 -6.06 -8.02 29.95
N MET A 222 -6.85 -7.40 30.82
CA MET A 222 -8.17 -7.88 31.18
C MET A 222 -9.10 -7.91 29.95
N MET A 223 -9.15 -6.82 29.17
CA MET A 223 -9.94 -6.77 27.93
C MET A 223 -9.53 -7.88 26.97
N ARG A 224 -8.23 -8.04 26.70
CA ARG A 224 -7.71 -9.12 25.84
C ARG A 224 -8.08 -10.51 26.34
N GLN A 225 -8.10 -10.74 27.65
CA GLN A 225 -8.53 -12.03 28.21
C GLN A 225 -10.02 -12.28 27.92
N PHE A 226 -10.89 -11.29 28.12
CA PHE A 226 -12.32 -11.43 27.89
C PHE A 226 -12.72 -11.46 26.41
N THR A 227 -11.95 -10.82 25.53
CA THR A 227 -12.25 -10.74 24.09
C THR A 227 -11.56 -11.81 23.25
N GLY A 228 -10.76 -12.70 23.85
CA GLY A 228 -10.00 -13.71 23.11
C GLY A 228 -8.84 -13.11 22.30
N GLN A 229 -8.12 -12.17 22.91
CA GLN A 229 -7.00 -11.41 22.32
C GLN A 229 -7.41 -10.49 21.15
N ARG A 230 -8.70 -10.14 21.06
CA ARG A 230 -9.14 -9.11 20.10
C ARG A 230 -8.73 -7.74 20.60
N GLU A 231 -8.30 -6.90 19.67
CA GLU A 231 -7.95 -5.50 19.90
C GLU A 231 -9.13 -4.61 19.48
N LEU A 232 -9.33 -3.49 20.18
CA LEU A 232 -10.18 -2.43 19.65
C LEU A 232 -9.38 -1.69 18.57
N LEU A 233 -10.01 -1.46 17.43
CA LEU A 233 -9.38 -0.75 16.34
C LEU A 233 -9.12 0.70 16.77
N ARG A 234 -7.86 1.13 16.67
CA ARG A 234 -7.47 2.49 17.02
C ARG A 234 -7.77 3.44 15.86
N PRO A 235 -8.26 4.66 16.14
CA PRO A 235 -8.29 5.71 15.13
C PRO A 235 -6.88 5.88 14.55
N ALA A 236 -6.75 5.72 13.23
CA ALA A 236 -5.51 6.11 12.55
C ALA A 236 -5.54 7.62 12.32
N LYS A 237 -4.38 8.25 12.10
CA LYS A 237 -4.31 9.71 11.92
C LYS A 237 -4.95 10.20 10.62
N THR A 238 -5.34 9.28 9.74
CA THR A 238 -5.81 9.50 8.38
C THR A 238 -6.66 8.27 8.06
N PRO A 239 -8.01 8.28 7.89
CA PRO A 239 -9.03 9.34 7.73
C PRO A 239 -10.10 9.36 8.87
N PHE A 240 -11.08 10.29 8.87
CA PHE A 240 -12.15 10.42 9.90
C PHE A 240 -12.96 9.13 10.12
N ALA A 241 -13.15 8.33 9.08
CA ALA A 241 -13.80 7.03 9.09
C ALA A 241 -13.21 6.09 10.15
N THR A 242 -11.93 6.24 10.48
CA THR A 242 -11.27 5.42 11.53
C THR A 242 -11.83 5.67 12.93
N THR A 243 -12.45 6.83 13.15
CA THR A 243 -13.17 7.14 14.40
C THR A 243 -14.43 6.29 14.53
N PHE A 244 -15.14 6.03 13.43
CA PHE A 244 -16.27 5.10 13.40
C PHE A 244 -15.82 3.66 13.52
N ILE A 245 -14.65 3.30 12.98
CA ILE A 245 -14.10 1.95 13.08
C ILE A 245 -13.86 1.56 14.55
N THR A 246 -13.64 2.52 15.47
CA THR A 246 -13.50 2.26 16.91
C THR A 246 -14.74 1.58 17.54
N PHE A 247 -15.90 1.64 16.87
CA PHE A 247 -17.15 0.98 17.30
C PHE A 247 -17.39 -0.41 16.68
N SER A 248 -16.49 -0.90 15.82
CA SER A 248 -16.63 -2.18 15.10
C SER A 248 -15.97 -3.33 15.85
#